data_AF-A0A8C9EWP2-F1
#
_entry.id   AF-A0A8C9EWP2-F1
#
_cell.length_a   1.000
_cell.length_b   1.000
_cell.length_c   1.000
_cell.angle_alpha   90.00
_cell.angle_beta   90.00
_cell.angle_gamma   90.00
#
_symmetry.space_group_name_H-M   'P 1'
#
loop_
_entity.id
_entity.type
_entity.pdbx_description
1 polymer ?
#
loop_
_entity_poly.entity_id
_entity_poly.type
_entity_poly.pdbx_seq_one_letter_code
_entity_poly.pdbx_strand_id
1 'polypeptide(L)'
;MIVQVAVFSFKMNGEEETWKELDAEFDRCIVDVKPHILKLQRRSERQRCALWVKKLCEPSGAGTGIAGRRNRNSYAKLLLHMLKRGVLEEPFTREPEPGMLKTLPSYMLIYFGEPNSTRIQSSSPGLPDWVMGELGKDFYVCFIQYLIHM
;
A
#
# COMPACT_ATOMS: atom_id res chain seq x y z
N MET A 1 3.90 -1.36 42.86
CA MET A 1 3.26 -0.40 41.93
C MET A 1 4.21 0.23 40.92
N ILE A 2 5.54 0.19 41.11
CA ILE A 2 6.52 0.80 40.18
C ILE A 2 6.77 -0.06 38.92
N VAL A 3 6.59 -1.38 38.99
CA VAL A 3 6.85 -2.31 37.87
C VAL A 3 5.78 -2.24 36.77
N GLN A 4 4.52 -1.92 37.09
CA GLN A 4 3.45 -1.80 36.09
C GLN A 4 3.59 -0.57 35.19
N VAL A 5 4.18 0.52 35.68
CA VAL A 5 4.35 1.77 34.90
C VAL A 5 5.44 1.60 33.83
N ALA A 6 6.52 0.86 34.13
CA ALA A 6 7.58 0.58 33.17
C ALA A 6 7.14 -0.36 32.03
N VAL A 7 6.32 -1.38 32.33
CA VAL A 7 5.74 -2.27 31.31
C VAL A 7 4.75 -1.52 30.41
N PHE A 8 3.99 -0.57 30.96
CA PHE A 8 3.06 0.26 30.19
C PHE A 8 3.80 1.27 29.30
N SER A 9 4.88 1.90 29.81
CA SER A 9 5.66 2.89 29.06
C SER A 9 6.54 2.29 27.95
N PHE A 10 7.01 1.04 28.09
CA PHE A 10 7.77 0.36 27.02
C PHE A 10 6.86 -0.10 25.87
N LYS A 11 5.57 -0.35 26.15
CA LYS A 11 4.59 -0.83 25.17
C LYS A 11 4.05 0.27 24.25
N MET A 12 4.11 1.53 24.69
CA MET A 12 3.66 2.69 23.91
C MET A 12 4.62 3.08 22.78
N ASN A 13 5.92 2.77 22.90
CA ASN A 13 6.89 3.06 21.82
C ASN A 13 6.88 2.00 20.71
N GLY A 14 6.64 0.72 21.05
CA GLY A 14 6.65 -0.36 20.05
C GLY A 14 5.49 -0.26 19.06
N GLU A 15 4.30 0.09 19.53
CA GLU A 15 3.14 0.28 18.67
C GLU A 15 3.30 1.52 17.78
N GLU A 16 3.92 2.58 18.31
CA GLU A 16 4.16 3.81 17.56
C GLU A 16 5.11 3.59 16.37
N GLU A 17 6.22 2.90 16.62
CA GLU A 17 7.18 2.52 15.59
C GLU A 17 6.56 1.54 14.59
N THR A 18 5.74 0.58 15.06
CA THR A 18 5.07 -0.40 14.18
C THR A 18 4.20 0.28 13.12
N TRP A 19 3.47 1.34 13.47
CA TRP A 19 2.63 1.99 12.47
C TRP A 19 3.39 2.91 11.52
N LYS A 20 4.45 3.56 11.99
CA LYS A 20 5.37 4.33 11.13
C LYS A 20 6.02 3.42 10.10
N GLU A 21 6.46 2.24 10.50
CA GLU A 21 7.01 1.23 9.60
C GLU A 21 5.99 0.77 8.55
N LEU A 22 4.74 0.53 8.95
CA LEU A 22 3.66 0.17 8.03
C LEU A 22 3.30 1.31 7.07
N ASP A 23 3.30 2.56 7.53
CA ASP A 23 3.06 3.72 6.68
C ASP A 23 4.23 3.90 5.67
N ALA A 24 5.48 3.80 6.12
CA ALA A 24 6.65 3.86 5.24
C ALA A 24 6.70 2.70 4.23
N GLU A 25 6.28 1.49 4.62
CA GLU A 25 6.17 0.35 3.71
C GLU A 25 5.10 0.58 2.63
N PHE A 26 3.96 1.15 3.03
CA PHE A 26 2.92 1.53 2.08
C PHE A 26 3.45 2.55 1.08
N ASP A 27 4.16 3.57 1.57
CA ASP A 27 4.67 4.64 0.73
C ASP A 27 5.62 4.13 -0.35
N ARG A 28 6.56 3.26 0.04
CA ARG A 28 7.44 2.57 -0.91
C ARG A 28 6.65 1.77 -1.95
N CYS A 29 5.60 1.06 -1.51
CA CYS A 29 4.79 0.26 -2.41
C CYS A 29 4.03 1.10 -3.45
N ILE A 30 3.45 2.24 -3.06
CA ILE A 30 2.73 3.10 -4.01
C ILE A 30 3.67 3.74 -5.04
N VAL A 31 4.88 4.14 -4.61
CA VAL A 31 5.92 4.62 -5.53
C VAL A 31 6.24 3.56 -6.59
N ASP A 32 6.33 2.29 -6.19
CA ASP A 32 6.58 1.17 -7.11
C ASP A 32 5.38 0.88 -8.03
N VAL A 33 4.14 1.01 -7.54
CA VAL A 33 2.91 0.76 -8.32
C VAL A 33 2.79 1.73 -9.50
N LYS A 34 3.17 3.00 -9.30
CA LYS A 34 3.03 4.10 -10.27
C LYS A 34 3.52 3.78 -11.68
N PRO A 35 4.80 3.44 -11.91
CA PRO A 35 5.29 3.18 -13.26
C PRO A 35 4.57 1.99 -13.93
N HIS A 36 4.04 1.04 -13.17
CA HIS A 36 3.32 -0.09 -13.75
C HIS A 36 1.89 0.28 -14.17
N ILE A 37 1.18 1.11 -13.41
CA ILE A 37 -0.14 1.62 -13.83
C ILE A 37 0.00 2.43 -15.13
N LEU A 38 1.03 3.26 -15.24
CA LEU A 38 1.26 4.09 -16.43
C LEU A 38 1.57 3.27 -17.69
N LYS A 39 2.07 2.04 -17.53
CA LYS A 39 2.34 1.11 -18.64
C LYS A 39 1.10 0.35 -19.12
N LEU A 40 0.00 0.36 -18.36
CA LEU A 40 -1.23 -0.31 -18.77
C LEU A 40 -1.79 0.33 -20.04
N GLN A 41 -2.11 -0.50 -21.03
CA GLN A 41 -2.63 -0.03 -22.31
C GLN A 41 -4.09 0.45 -22.19
N ARG A 42 -4.90 -0.24 -21.39
CA ARG A 42 -6.34 0.06 -21.27
C ARG A 42 -6.60 1.18 -20.29
N ARG A 43 -7.28 2.23 -20.78
CA ARG A 43 -7.70 3.36 -19.95
C ARG A 43 -8.56 2.94 -18.75
N SER A 44 -9.48 1.99 -18.95
CA SER A 44 -10.35 1.49 -17.88
C SER A 44 -9.60 0.73 -16.78
N GLU A 45 -8.46 0.10 -17.09
CA GLU A 45 -7.59 -0.51 -16.08
C GLU A 45 -6.86 0.56 -15.27
N ARG A 46 -6.32 1.59 -15.94
CA ARG A 46 -5.69 2.73 -15.26
C ARG A 46 -6.64 3.43 -14.30
N GLN A 47 -7.88 3.68 -14.73
CA GLN A 47 -8.93 4.30 -13.92
C GLN A 47 -9.28 3.45 -12.70
N ARG A 48 -9.49 2.13 -12.88
CA ARG A 48 -9.75 1.22 -11.74
C ARG A 48 -8.58 1.21 -10.75
N CYS A 49 -7.34 1.10 -11.24
CA CYS A 49 -6.17 1.15 -10.38
C CYS A 49 -6.07 2.49 -9.61
N ALA A 50 -6.41 3.62 -10.25
CA ALA A 50 -6.44 4.92 -9.60
C ALA A 50 -7.46 4.95 -8.46
N LEU A 51 -8.68 4.43 -8.68
CA LEU A 51 -9.70 4.33 -7.64
C LEU A 51 -9.24 3.46 -6.46
N TRP A 52 -8.58 2.35 -6.74
CA TRP A 52 -8.01 1.49 -5.70
C TRP A 52 -6.89 2.17 -4.91
N VAL A 53 -5.92 2.81 -5.58
CA VAL A 53 -4.86 3.57 -4.88
C VAL A 53 -5.50 4.67 -4.04
N LYS A 54 -6.50 5.39 -4.56
CA LYS A 54 -7.22 6.42 -3.82
C LYS A 54 -7.82 5.85 -2.53
N LYS A 55 -8.55 4.73 -2.62
CA LYS A 55 -9.13 4.07 -1.44
C LYS A 55 -8.06 3.63 -0.44
N LEU A 56 -6.93 3.12 -0.90
CA LEU A 56 -5.83 2.71 -0.02
C LEU A 56 -5.20 3.91 0.69
N CYS A 57 -5.11 5.06 0.04
CA CYS A 57 -4.62 6.30 0.63
C CYS A 57 -5.64 6.98 1.57
N GLU A 58 -6.93 6.63 1.50
CA GLU A 58 -7.96 7.21 2.37
C GLU A 58 -7.82 6.70 3.82
N PRO A 59 -7.63 7.60 4.81
CA PRO A 59 -7.50 7.20 6.21
C PRO A 59 -8.76 6.50 6.76
N SER A 60 -9.94 6.86 6.23
CA SER A 60 -11.21 6.21 6.54
C SER A 60 -11.38 4.86 5.84
N GLY A 61 -10.70 4.67 4.70
CA GLY A 61 -10.77 3.46 3.87
C GLY A 61 -9.94 2.31 4.44
N ALA A 62 -8.74 2.58 4.95
CA ALA A 62 -7.82 1.56 5.44
C ALA A 62 -8.23 0.92 6.79
N GLY A 63 -9.19 1.51 7.52
CA GLY A 63 -9.57 1.09 8.88
C GLY A 63 -8.63 1.66 9.96
N THR A 64 -9.09 1.66 11.22
CA THR A 64 -8.34 2.23 12.35
C THR A 64 -7.36 1.20 12.95
N GLY A 65 -6.13 1.62 13.24
CA GLY A 65 -5.12 0.82 13.94
C GLY A 65 -4.23 -0.06 13.05
N ILE A 66 -3.40 -0.91 13.71
CA ILE A 66 -2.36 -1.73 13.07
C ILE A 66 -2.95 -2.73 12.06
N ALA A 67 -4.09 -3.34 12.37
CA ALA A 67 -4.74 -4.32 11.50
C ALA A 67 -5.21 -3.69 10.18
N GLY A 68 -5.77 -2.48 10.23
CA GLY A 68 -6.18 -1.73 9.04
C GLY A 68 -5.00 -1.35 8.15
N ARG A 69 -3.92 -0.83 8.74
CA ARG A 69 -2.67 -0.54 8.04
C ARG A 69 -2.07 -1.78 7.38
N ARG A 70 -2.01 -2.90 8.10
CA ARG A 70 -1.56 -4.19 7.53
C ARG A 70 -2.43 -4.62 6.35
N ASN A 71 -3.75 -4.51 6.48
CA ASN A 71 -4.68 -4.85 5.40
C ASN A 71 -4.43 -3.97 4.17
N ARG A 72 -4.32 -2.64 4.34
CA ARG A 72 -3.98 -1.68 3.27
C ARG A 72 -2.68 -2.07 2.58
N ASN A 73 -1.63 -2.38 3.33
CA ASN A 73 -0.33 -2.76 2.78
C ASN A 73 -0.41 -4.06 1.98
N SER A 74 -1.18 -5.05 2.46
CA SER A 74 -1.42 -6.30 1.72
C SER A 74 -2.10 -6.04 0.38
N TYR A 75 -3.12 -5.17 0.33
CA TYR A 75 -3.75 -4.78 -0.93
C TYR A 75 -2.77 -4.08 -1.89
N ALA A 76 -1.95 -3.16 -1.38
CA ALA A 76 -0.96 -2.46 -2.20
C ALA A 76 0.07 -3.43 -2.81
N LYS A 77 0.58 -4.37 -2.00
CA LYS A 77 1.51 -5.41 -2.46
C LYS A 77 0.88 -6.34 -3.49
N LEU A 78 -0.37 -6.72 -3.28
CA LEU A 78 -1.10 -7.55 -4.23
C LEU A 78 -1.30 -6.83 -5.57
N LEU A 79 -1.69 -5.54 -5.53
CA LEU A 79 -1.82 -4.71 -6.72
C LEU A 79 -0.49 -4.64 -7.48
N LEU A 80 0.61 -4.36 -6.77
CA LEU A 80 1.94 -4.32 -7.36
C LEU A 80 2.31 -5.65 -8.01
N HIS A 81 2.03 -6.78 -7.35
CA HIS A 81 2.30 -8.11 -7.88
C HIS A 81 1.54 -8.37 -9.20
N MET A 82 0.24 -8.10 -9.21
CA MET A 82 -0.60 -8.25 -10.42
C MET A 82 -0.16 -7.34 -11.56
N LEU A 83 0.18 -6.09 -11.25
CA LEU A 83 0.70 -5.13 -12.21
C LEU A 83 2.07 -5.54 -12.79
N LYS A 84 2.95 -6.14 -11.98
CA LYS A 84 4.22 -6.71 -12.45
C LYS A 84 4.03 -7.89 -13.40
N ARG A 85 2.99 -8.72 -13.17
CA ARG A 85 2.60 -9.82 -14.06
C ARG A 85 1.84 -9.37 -15.31
N GLY A 86 1.33 -8.14 -15.32
CA GLY A 86 0.50 -7.61 -16.41
C GLY A 86 -0.92 -8.18 -16.45
N VAL A 87 -1.36 -8.83 -15.37
CA VAL A 87 -2.70 -9.44 -15.27
C VAL A 87 -3.37 -8.91 -14.01
N LEU A 88 -4.46 -8.15 -14.18
CA LEU A 88 -5.31 -7.70 -13.08
C LEU A 88 -6.44 -8.70 -12.87
N GLU A 89 -6.52 -9.26 -11.68
CA GLU A 89 -7.58 -10.18 -11.26
C GLU A 89 -8.48 -9.48 -10.22
N GLU A 90 -9.56 -10.16 -9.79
CA GLU A 90 -10.35 -9.69 -8.64
C GLU A 90 -9.40 -9.47 -7.46
N PRO A 91 -9.51 -8.37 -6.69
CA PRO A 91 -10.61 -7.39 -6.68
C PRO A 91 -10.39 -6.18 -7.61
N PHE A 92 -9.25 -6.06 -8.28
CA PHE A 92 -8.88 -4.88 -9.07
C PHE A 92 -9.56 -4.82 -10.45
N THR A 93 -10.24 -5.88 -10.83
CA THR A 93 -11.16 -5.92 -11.97
C THR A 93 -12.44 -5.13 -11.72
N ARG A 94 -12.76 -4.79 -10.47
CA ARG A 94 -13.94 -3.99 -10.10
C ARG A 94 -13.51 -2.71 -9.42
N GLU A 95 -14.42 -1.75 -9.34
CA GLU A 95 -14.21 -0.58 -8.51
C GLU A 95 -14.24 -0.99 -7.03
N PRO A 96 -13.43 -0.33 -6.18
CA PRO A 96 -13.49 -0.60 -4.75
C PRO A 96 -14.86 -0.23 -4.19
N GLU A 97 -15.44 -1.11 -3.36
CA GLU A 97 -16.70 -0.83 -2.69
C GLU A 97 -16.61 0.43 -1.79
N PRO A 98 -17.69 1.19 -1.60
CA PRO A 98 -17.69 2.30 -0.66
C PRO A 98 -17.51 1.81 0.79
N GLY A 99 -16.92 2.66 1.64
CA GLY A 99 -16.69 2.35 3.05
C GLY A 99 -15.37 1.62 3.33
N MET A 100 -15.29 0.93 4.46
CA MET A 100 -14.05 0.30 4.94
C MET A 100 -13.50 -0.73 3.95
N LEU A 101 -12.18 -0.82 3.87
CA LEU A 101 -11.47 -1.84 3.11
C LEU A 101 -11.72 -3.19 3.77
N LYS A 102 -12.42 -4.08 3.05
CA LYS A 102 -12.65 -5.46 3.50
C LYS A 102 -11.32 -6.13 3.77
N THR A 103 -11.30 -7.02 4.77
CA THR A 103 -10.11 -7.84 5.04
C THR A 103 -9.83 -8.70 3.82
N LEU A 104 -8.59 -8.64 3.33
CA LEU A 104 -8.16 -9.47 2.21
C LEU A 104 -8.31 -10.95 2.61
N PRO A 105 -9.06 -11.77 1.86
CA PRO A 105 -9.25 -13.18 2.21
C PRO A 105 -7.91 -13.92 2.28
N SER A 106 -7.76 -14.89 3.20
CA SER A 106 -6.49 -15.61 3.39
C SER A 106 -6.00 -16.33 2.13
N TYR A 107 -6.91 -16.77 1.25
CA TYR A 107 -6.52 -17.38 -0.02
C TYR A 107 -5.82 -16.38 -0.95
N MET A 108 -6.07 -15.07 -0.85
CA MET A 108 -5.33 -14.07 -1.62
C MET A 108 -3.89 -13.91 -1.15
N LEU A 109 -3.59 -14.36 0.08
CA LEU A 109 -2.23 -14.35 0.56
C LEU A 109 -1.36 -15.41 -0.15
N ILE A 110 -1.96 -16.37 -0.88
CA ILE A 110 -1.20 -17.37 -1.67
C ILE A 110 -0.42 -16.73 -2.81
N TYR A 111 -0.84 -15.56 -3.32
CA TYR A 111 -0.09 -14.79 -4.32
C TYR A 111 1.25 -14.28 -3.78
N PHE A 112 1.42 -14.24 -2.45
CA PHE A 112 2.70 -13.92 -1.80
C PHE A 112 3.59 -15.16 -1.60
N GLY A 113 3.06 -16.37 -1.78
CA GLY A 113 3.64 -17.63 -1.30
C GLY A 113 4.29 -18.54 -2.36
N GLU A 114 4.38 -18.16 -3.63
CA GLU A 114 5.11 -18.99 -4.60
C GLU A 114 6.63 -18.79 -4.50
N PRO A 115 7.43 -19.85 -4.20
CA PRO A 115 8.87 -19.77 -4.14
C PRO A 115 9.44 -20.03 -5.53
N ASN A 116 9.26 -19.12 -6.49
CA ASN A 116 9.96 -19.19 -7.77
C ASN A 116 10.05 -17.81 -8.44
N SER A 117 11.08 -17.05 -8.09
CA SER A 117 12.00 -16.47 -9.08
C SER A 117 13.08 -15.70 -8.33
N THR A 118 14.29 -16.22 -8.45
CA THR A 118 15.57 -15.48 -8.46
C THR A 118 15.59 -14.16 -7.69
N ARG A 119 16.36 -14.18 -6.59
CA ARG A 119 16.99 -13.03 -5.94
C ARG A 119 17.53 -12.03 -6.97
N ILE A 120 16.68 -11.14 -7.48
CA ILE A 120 17.12 -9.86 -8.02
C ILE A 120 17.12 -8.96 -6.81
N GLN A 121 18.31 -8.77 -6.25
CA GLN A 121 18.61 -7.61 -5.42
C GLN A 121 18.36 -6.39 -6.31
N SER A 122 17.12 -5.90 -6.36
CA SER A 122 16.88 -4.53 -6.75
C SER A 122 17.31 -3.70 -5.55
N SER A 123 18.59 -3.32 -5.55
CA SER A 123 19.03 -2.10 -4.89
C SER A 123 18.17 -0.97 -5.46
N SER A 124 17.03 -0.71 -4.83
CA SER A 124 16.27 0.51 -5.06
C SER A 124 17.17 1.65 -4.58
N PRO A 125 17.52 2.64 -5.42
CA PRO A 125 18.20 3.81 -4.94
C PRO A 125 17.26 4.47 -3.93
N GLY A 126 17.63 4.38 -2.65
CA GLY A 126 16.91 5.07 -1.59
C GLY A 126 16.81 6.54 -1.98
N LEU A 127 15.59 6.99 -2.23
CA LEU A 127 15.30 8.37 -2.57
C LEU A 127 15.76 9.22 -1.38
N PRO A 128 16.54 10.29 -1.60
CA PRO A 128 17.18 11.01 -0.50
C PRO A 128 16.15 11.67 0.42
N ASP A 129 16.47 11.73 1.72
CA ASP A 129 15.59 12.18 2.81
C ASP A 129 14.94 13.55 2.60
N TRP A 130 15.53 14.43 1.79
CA TRP A 130 14.95 15.73 1.46
C TRP A 130 13.68 15.65 0.59
N VAL A 131 13.40 14.49 -0.03
CA VAL A 131 12.15 14.25 -0.78
C VAL A 131 11.04 13.71 0.13
N MET A 132 11.37 13.23 1.33
CA MET A 132 10.42 12.66 2.30
C MET A 132 9.87 13.68 3.31
N GLY A 133 10.28 14.95 3.22
CA GLY A 133 9.77 16.03 4.07
C GLY A 133 8.40 16.54 3.60
N GLU A 134 7.36 16.23 4.37
CA GLU A 134 5.99 16.80 4.30
C GLU A 134 5.07 16.42 3.12
N LEU A 135 5.53 15.64 2.13
CA LEU A 135 4.75 15.36 0.89
C LEU A 135 3.87 14.09 0.90
N GLY A 136 3.78 13.38 2.02
CA GLY A 136 3.13 12.06 2.09
C GLY A 136 1.63 12.05 1.82
N LYS A 137 0.94 13.19 1.67
CA LYS A 137 -0.48 13.25 1.27
C LYS A 137 -0.65 13.88 -0.10
N ASP A 138 0.08 14.96 -0.37
CA ASP A 138 0.00 15.69 -1.63
C ASP A 138 0.56 14.89 -2.79
N PHE A 139 1.58 14.05 -2.56
CA PHE A 139 2.09 13.14 -3.59
C PHE A 139 1.02 12.16 -4.08
N TYR A 140 0.22 11.61 -3.16
CA TYR A 140 -0.89 10.72 -3.53
C TYR A 140 -2.00 11.48 -4.24
N VAL A 141 -2.35 12.68 -3.77
CA VAL A 141 -3.39 13.49 -4.42
C VAL A 141 -2.97 13.84 -5.85
N CYS A 142 -1.73 14.30 -6.07
CA CYS A 142 -1.20 14.57 -7.40
C CYS A 142 -1.11 13.31 -8.26
N PHE A 143 -0.71 12.17 -7.67
CA PHE A 143 -0.64 10.89 -8.37
C PHE A 143 -2.02 10.40 -8.82
N ILE A 144 -3.02 10.46 -7.94
CA ILE A 144 -4.41 10.10 -8.25
C ILE A 144 -5.01 11.04 -9.30
N GLN A 145 -4.81 12.35 -9.15
CA GLN A 145 -5.28 13.33 -10.12
C GLN A 145 -4.68 13.07 -11.51
N TYR A 146 -3.37 12.81 -11.56
CA TYR A 146 -2.66 12.48 -12.80
C TYR A 146 -3.21 11.20 -13.47
N LEU A 147 -3.49 10.15 -12.68
CA LEU A 147 -4.05 8.90 -13.23
C LEU A 147 -5.49 9.04 -13.72
N ILE A 148 -6.31 9.89 -13.10
CA ILE A 148 -7.72 10.10 -13.50
C ILE A 148 -7.82 10.89 -14.81
N HIS A 149 -6.86 11.79 -15.08
CA HIS A 149 -6.88 12.63 -16.29
C HIS A 149 -6.28 11.99 -17.56
N MET A 150 -5.68 10.80 -17.47
CA MET A 150 -5.11 10.01 -18.59
C MET A 150 -6.06 8.90 -19.08
#